data_AF-A0A2V2YTY0-F1
#
_entry.id   AF-A0A2V2YTY0-F1
#
_cell.length_a   1.000
_cell.length_b   1.000
_cell.length_c   1.000
_cell.angle_alpha   90.00
_cell.angle_beta   90.00
_cell.angle_gamma   90.00
#
_symmetry.space_group_name_H-M   'P 1'
#
loop_
_entity.id
_entity.type
_entity.pdbx_description
1 polymer ?
#
loop_
_entity_poly.entity_id
_entity_poly.type
_entity_poly.pdbx_seq_one_letter_code
_entity_poly.pdbx_strand_id
1 'polypeptide(L)'
;MQNEQIYPQFIASHSMKSHPLVRARKKTKLIYYAVLEYLAGQFSNRAEYTAARLKQYREMLVGSESTVALTDDNRDRSIRSIVNDWLRPWKRNHYIWLMCDIALVMADKSAIEQAQAAMSAHLSKKKRALLGDLIAALLTDVPIHQDLLLAESWIQQFRANRILAEQPEMRILVTANMSAGKSTLINALVGKPLVRASQEACTANLSYLLNKPFEDHSVHLLASPLNLNAAYDELMSAGQASSSYIASYFRSFVQTDSTQRVCLIDTPGVNSAINQEHGSLTRKALLEEKYDKLIYVLNANQLGTDEEIRYLKYVSEHVPKHKVIFVLNKVDNFKSSEDSIAASMEGIRSDLHQLGYDDPVICPLSAYFALLLKLKQNGERLSEDEQDAYDYYVKKFSRAEYDLSRYLDKSADSIQATEDEPLALAVKCGLYGLETLLYGGRDL
;
A
#
# COMPACT_ATOMS: atom_id res chain seq x y z
N MET A 1 21.49 -15.35 2.27
CA MET A 1 20.27 -14.53 2.31
C MET A 1 19.69 -14.66 3.70
N GLN A 2 20.00 -13.72 4.60
CA GLN A 2 19.30 -13.65 5.89
C GLN A 2 17.82 -13.41 5.58
N ASN A 3 16.95 -14.22 6.15
CA ASN A 3 15.52 -13.94 6.18
C ASN A 3 15.35 -12.58 6.87
N GLU A 4 15.28 -11.49 6.11
CA GLU A 4 14.71 -10.24 6.61
C GLU A 4 13.27 -10.58 6.97
N GLN A 5 13.03 -10.81 8.25
CA GLN A 5 11.73 -11.16 8.76
C GLN A 5 10.86 -9.92 8.66
N ILE A 6 10.21 -9.73 7.50
CA ILE A 6 9.26 -8.65 7.29
C ILE A 6 8.20 -8.80 8.39
N TYR A 7 8.16 -7.82 9.29
CA TYR A 7 7.20 -7.80 10.37
C TYR A 7 5.78 -7.79 9.76
N PRO A 8 4.85 -8.68 10.15
CA PRO A 8 3.46 -8.57 9.71
C PRO A 8 2.84 -7.20 10.01
N GLN A 9 3.35 -6.50 11.03
CA GLN A 9 2.95 -5.14 11.40
C GLN A 9 3.55 -4.05 10.50
N PHE A 10 4.49 -4.38 9.61
CA PHE A 10 5.06 -3.44 8.66
C PHE A 10 4.00 -2.84 7.74
N ILE A 11 2.89 -3.53 7.50
CA ILE A 11 1.76 -3.02 6.70
C ILE A 11 0.67 -2.34 7.54
N ALA A 12 0.84 -2.23 8.86
CA ALA A 12 -0.19 -1.68 9.74
C ALA A 12 -0.36 -0.16 9.56
N SER A 13 -1.58 0.29 9.30
CA SER A 13 -1.92 1.71 9.23
C SER A 13 -2.15 2.30 10.61
N HIS A 14 -1.86 3.59 10.76
CA HIS A 14 -2.07 4.32 11.99
C HIS A 14 -2.58 5.75 11.75
N SER A 15 -3.78 6.05 12.26
CA SER A 15 -4.41 7.37 12.13
C SER A 15 -4.76 7.96 13.50
N MET A 16 -4.37 9.21 13.70
CA MET A 16 -4.65 10.00 14.91
C MET A 16 -5.75 11.04 14.71
N LYS A 17 -6.43 11.08 13.55
CA LYS A 17 -7.42 12.12 13.22
C LYS A 17 -8.53 12.25 14.27
N SER A 18 -9.01 11.14 14.83
CA SER A 18 -10.05 11.12 15.88
C SER A 18 -9.50 11.19 17.31
N HIS A 19 -8.18 11.23 17.49
CA HIS A 19 -7.57 11.04 18.80
C HIS A 19 -7.77 12.28 19.69
N PRO A 20 -8.42 12.18 20.87
CA PRO A 20 -8.75 13.33 21.72
C PRO A 20 -7.54 14.16 22.15
N LEU A 21 -6.37 13.53 22.31
CA LEU A 21 -5.14 14.23 22.66
C LEU A 21 -4.60 15.15 21.57
N VAL A 22 -5.02 15.05 20.31
CA VAL A 22 -4.58 15.98 19.25
C VAL A 22 -4.91 17.43 19.64
N ARG A 23 -6.05 17.65 20.30
CA ARG A 23 -6.50 18.97 20.79
C ARG A 23 -6.12 19.26 22.25
N ALA A 24 -5.43 18.35 22.92
CA ALA A 24 -5.05 18.53 24.32
C ALA A 24 -3.88 19.50 24.49
N ARG A 25 -3.76 20.06 25.71
CA ARG A 25 -2.63 20.93 26.09
C ARG A 25 -1.30 20.21 25.95
N LYS A 26 -0.27 20.93 25.50
CA LYS A 26 1.11 20.43 25.29
C LYS A 26 1.66 19.58 26.44
N LYS A 27 1.56 20.07 27.68
CA LYS A 27 2.02 19.32 28.88
C LYS A 27 1.35 17.94 29.02
N THR A 28 0.07 17.84 28.67
CA THR A 28 -0.66 16.56 28.73
C THR A 28 -0.16 15.59 27.67
N LYS A 29 0.06 16.08 26.44
CA LYS A 29 0.62 15.29 25.33
C LYS A 29 1.99 14.71 25.68
N LEU A 30 2.88 15.54 26.24
CA LEU A 30 4.24 15.13 26.64
C LEU A 30 4.24 14.04 27.71
N ILE A 31 3.45 14.21 28.78
CA ILE A 31 3.36 13.21 29.86
C ILE A 31 2.72 11.92 29.32
N TYR A 32 1.69 12.04 28.48
CA TYR A 32 1.04 10.88 27.88
C TYR A 32 1.99 10.07 27.01
N TYR A 33 2.70 10.74 26.09
CA TYR A 33 3.68 10.07 25.22
C TYR A 33 4.79 9.41 26.04
N ALA A 34 5.32 10.07 27.07
CA ALA A 34 6.35 9.49 27.92
C ALA A 34 5.88 8.19 28.62
N VAL A 35 4.61 8.17 29.08
CA VAL A 35 4.01 6.97 29.68
C VAL A 35 3.79 5.86 28.63
N LEU A 36 3.34 6.22 27.42
CA LEU A 36 3.18 5.29 26.30
C LEU A 36 4.51 4.66 25.91
N GLU A 37 5.55 5.48 25.71
CA GLU A 37 6.91 5.07 25.35
C GLU A 37 7.49 4.11 26.40
N TYR A 38 7.32 4.43 27.69
CA TYR A 38 7.77 3.57 28.77
C TYR A 38 7.06 2.21 28.77
N LEU A 39 5.72 2.19 28.78
CA LEU A 39 4.97 0.94 28.86
C LEU A 39 5.16 0.07 27.61
N ALA A 40 5.10 0.66 26.42
CA ALA A 40 5.33 -0.08 25.18
C ALA A 40 6.77 -0.60 25.08
N GLY A 41 7.77 0.18 25.52
CA GLY A 41 9.17 -0.24 25.53
C GLY A 41 9.46 -1.38 26.51
N GLN A 42 8.71 -1.50 27.61
CA GLN A 42 8.92 -2.56 28.59
C GLN A 42 8.44 -3.94 28.13
N PHE A 43 7.31 -4.01 27.42
CA PHE A 43 6.66 -5.27 27.08
C PHE A 43 6.84 -5.68 25.62
N SER A 44 7.50 -4.85 24.81
CA SER A 44 7.68 -5.14 23.39
C SER A 44 8.66 -6.28 23.16
N ASN A 45 8.21 -7.26 22.36
CA ASN A 45 9.05 -8.33 21.82
C ASN A 45 9.79 -7.92 20.52
N ARG A 46 9.54 -6.71 19.99
CA ARG A 46 10.04 -6.23 18.69
C ARG A 46 10.56 -4.80 18.81
N ALA A 47 11.76 -4.66 19.35
CA ALA A 47 12.33 -3.37 19.73
C ALA A 47 12.42 -2.38 18.55
N GLU A 48 12.91 -2.82 17.38
CA GLU A 48 13.06 -1.94 16.20
C GLU A 48 11.71 -1.42 15.69
N TYR A 49 10.74 -2.30 15.45
CA TYR A 49 9.39 -1.90 15.03
C TYR A 49 8.71 -0.98 16.04
N THR A 50 8.82 -1.30 17.34
CA THR A 50 8.21 -0.51 18.40
C THR A 50 8.84 0.87 18.50
N ALA A 51 10.17 0.96 18.38
CA ALA A 51 10.87 2.24 18.37
C ALA A 51 10.46 3.09 17.16
N ALA A 52 10.35 2.50 15.96
CA ALA A 52 9.91 3.20 14.76
C ALA A 52 8.45 3.68 14.88
N ARG A 53 7.56 2.85 15.45
CA ARG A 53 6.15 3.23 15.67
C ARG A 53 6.01 4.30 16.75
N LEU A 54 6.76 4.22 17.85
CA LEU A 54 6.82 5.28 18.87
C LEU A 54 7.34 6.59 18.29
N LYS A 55 8.36 6.57 17.42
CA LYS A 55 8.83 7.74 16.69
C LYS A 55 7.70 8.38 15.86
N GLN A 56 6.93 7.59 15.11
CA GLN A 56 5.76 8.07 14.36
C GLN A 56 4.71 8.71 15.29
N TYR A 57 4.38 8.06 16.41
CA TYR A 57 3.48 8.61 17.44
C TYR A 57 3.98 9.94 17.99
N ARG A 58 5.29 10.06 18.26
CA ARG A 58 5.92 11.29 18.75
C ARG A 58 5.74 12.42 17.76
N GLU A 59 6.05 12.18 16.48
CA GLU A 59 5.90 13.16 15.41
C GLU A 59 4.45 13.65 15.29
N MET A 60 3.48 12.73 15.35
CA MET A 60 2.04 13.05 15.23
C MET A 60 1.47 13.79 16.46
N LEU A 61 1.86 13.41 17.68
CA LEU A 61 1.27 13.95 18.91
C LEU A 61 2.03 15.16 19.47
N VAL A 62 3.36 15.10 19.42
CA VAL A 62 4.27 15.97 20.17
C VAL A 62 5.12 16.85 19.24
N GLY A 63 5.43 16.39 18.03
CA GLY A 63 6.31 17.08 17.09
C GLY A 63 7.79 16.99 17.51
N SER A 64 8.55 18.07 17.29
CA SER A 64 10.00 18.15 17.53
C SER A 64 10.41 18.41 18.99
N GLU A 65 9.46 18.45 19.92
CA GLU A 65 9.71 18.82 21.30
C GLU A 65 10.49 17.73 22.06
N SER A 66 11.27 18.15 23.06
CA SER A 66 11.95 17.24 23.99
C SER A 66 10.92 16.53 24.88
N THR A 67 11.06 15.21 24.97
CA THR A 67 10.18 14.36 25.78
C THR A 67 10.55 14.47 27.26
N VAL A 68 9.58 14.19 28.13
CA VAL A 68 9.83 14.14 29.57
C VAL A 68 10.48 12.80 29.90
N ALA A 69 11.71 12.81 30.42
CA ALA A 69 12.35 11.60 30.90
C ALA A 69 11.64 11.06 32.15
N LEU A 70 11.15 9.82 32.07
CA LEU A 70 10.60 9.12 33.23
C LEU A 70 11.74 8.47 34.03
N THR A 71 11.99 9.02 35.22
CA THR A 71 12.94 8.47 36.20
C THR A 71 12.20 7.66 37.25
N ASP A 72 12.91 6.84 38.04
CA ASP A 72 12.29 6.06 39.12
C ASP A 72 11.48 6.94 40.09
N ASP A 73 11.94 8.17 40.34
CA ASP A 73 11.27 9.13 41.25
C ASP A 73 9.94 9.70 40.74
N ASN A 74 9.76 9.79 39.42
CA ASN A 74 8.60 10.47 38.81
C ASN A 74 7.67 9.50 38.04
N ARG A 75 8.11 8.27 37.78
CA ARG A 75 7.43 7.26 36.97
C ARG A 75 6.05 6.94 37.52
N ASP A 76 6.00 6.49 38.77
CA ASP A 76 4.77 6.05 39.43
C ASP A 76 3.71 7.17 39.46
N ARG A 77 4.15 8.40 39.73
CA ARG A 77 3.30 9.59 39.72
C ARG A 77 2.78 9.89 38.31
N SER A 78 3.64 9.79 37.30
CA SER A 78 3.30 10.07 35.90
C SER A 78 2.31 9.03 35.36
N ILE A 79 2.55 7.75 35.59
CA ILE A 79 1.64 6.65 35.24
C ILE A 79 0.28 6.86 35.90
N ARG A 80 0.24 7.10 37.22
CA ARG A 80 -1.03 7.35 37.94
C ARG A 80 -1.77 8.57 37.39
N SER A 81 -1.06 9.63 36.97
CA SER A 81 -1.67 10.86 36.42
C SER A 81 -2.36 10.69 35.04
N ILE A 82 -2.12 9.55 34.37
CA ILE A 82 -2.74 9.16 33.10
C ILE A 82 -3.73 8.01 33.33
N VAL A 83 -3.33 6.97 34.06
CA VAL A 83 -4.11 5.74 34.24
C VAL A 83 -5.24 5.93 35.26
N ASN A 84 -5.03 6.71 36.33
CA ASN A 84 -6.00 6.84 37.42
C ASN A 84 -5.92 8.19 38.15
N ASP A 85 -6.13 9.29 37.42
CA ASP A 85 -6.14 10.65 37.98
C ASP A 85 -7.51 10.97 38.62
N TRP A 86 -7.65 10.67 39.92
CA TRP A 86 -8.89 10.90 40.67
C TRP A 86 -9.21 12.39 40.87
N LEU A 87 -8.19 13.26 40.78
CA LEU A 87 -8.33 14.72 40.93
C LEU A 87 -8.86 15.40 39.66
N ARG A 88 -8.80 14.72 38.50
CA ARG A 88 -9.19 15.28 37.20
C ARG A 88 -10.20 14.37 36.50
N PRO A 89 -11.50 14.47 36.83
CA PRO A 89 -12.54 13.59 36.29
C PRO A 89 -12.63 13.59 34.75
N TRP A 90 -12.28 14.69 34.09
CA TRP A 90 -12.24 14.76 32.62
C TRP A 90 -11.16 13.88 32.00
N LYS A 91 -10.20 13.36 32.78
CA LYS A 91 -9.19 12.40 32.34
C LYS A 91 -9.59 10.94 32.54
N ARG A 92 -10.79 10.66 33.04
CA ARG A 92 -11.23 9.29 33.42
C ARG A 92 -11.05 8.21 32.35
N ASN A 93 -11.01 8.58 31.06
CA ASN A 93 -10.88 7.66 29.93
C ASN A 93 -9.45 7.50 29.39
N HIS A 94 -8.46 8.21 29.93
CA HIS A 94 -7.09 8.18 29.39
C HIS A 94 -6.46 6.78 29.45
N TYR A 95 -6.83 5.96 30.44
CA TYR A 95 -6.35 4.57 30.51
C TYR A 95 -6.87 3.70 29.35
N ILE A 96 -8.06 3.97 28.82
CA ILE A 96 -8.60 3.26 27.65
C ILE A 96 -7.81 3.67 26.41
N TRP A 97 -7.64 4.97 26.19
CA TRP A 97 -6.86 5.48 25.06
C TRP A 97 -5.41 4.96 25.10
N LEU A 98 -4.79 4.98 26.28
CA LEU A 98 -3.42 4.51 26.47
C LEU A 98 -3.30 3.03 26.15
N MET A 99 -4.26 2.20 26.58
CA MET A 99 -4.24 0.78 26.27
C MET A 99 -4.43 0.52 24.77
N CYS A 100 -5.33 1.26 24.12
CA CYS A 100 -5.50 1.18 22.67
C CYS A 100 -4.21 1.57 21.92
N ASP A 101 -3.56 2.66 22.32
CA ASP A 101 -2.31 3.10 21.69
C ASP A 101 -1.17 2.11 21.94
N ILE A 102 -1.05 1.56 23.15
CA ILE A 102 -0.11 0.48 23.46
C ILE A 102 -0.36 -0.72 22.53
N ALA A 103 -1.63 -1.10 22.31
CA ALA A 103 -1.98 -2.19 21.43
C ALA A 103 -1.61 -1.90 19.96
N LEU A 104 -1.87 -0.70 19.46
CA LEU A 104 -1.48 -0.28 18.10
C LEU A 104 0.04 -0.20 17.92
N VAL A 105 0.76 0.25 18.95
CA VAL A 105 2.23 0.37 18.94
C VAL A 105 2.89 -1.00 18.89
N MET A 106 2.45 -1.95 19.73
CA MET A 106 3.11 -3.25 19.84
C MET A 106 2.57 -4.27 18.84
N ALA A 107 1.26 -4.24 18.58
CA ALA A 107 0.54 -5.14 17.68
C ALA A 107 0.95 -6.62 17.83
N ASP A 108 1.11 -7.03 19.10
CA ASP A 108 1.49 -8.36 19.54
C ASP A 108 0.62 -8.77 20.74
N LYS A 109 -0.05 -9.91 20.64
CA LYS A 109 -1.03 -10.36 21.64
C LYS A 109 -0.42 -10.51 23.03
N SER A 110 0.75 -11.17 23.13
CA SER A 110 1.40 -11.43 24.42
C SER A 110 1.84 -10.13 25.08
N ALA A 111 2.42 -9.21 24.31
CA ALA A 111 2.83 -7.90 24.83
C ALA A 111 1.61 -7.07 25.32
N ILE A 112 0.50 -7.13 24.60
CA ILE A 112 -0.77 -6.46 24.95
C ILE A 112 -1.31 -6.98 26.29
N GLU A 113 -1.36 -8.30 26.48
CA GLU A 113 -1.84 -8.92 27.72
C GLU A 113 -0.93 -8.59 28.92
N GLN A 114 0.39 -8.53 28.72
CA GLN A 114 1.33 -8.10 29.76
C GLN A 114 1.14 -6.63 30.15
N ALA A 115 0.98 -5.74 29.17
CA ALA A 115 0.71 -4.33 29.42
C ALA A 115 -0.63 -4.11 30.13
N GLN A 116 -1.67 -4.88 29.77
CA GLN A 116 -2.96 -4.88 30.47
C GLN A 116 -2.80 -5.27 31.95
N ALA A 117 -2.01 -6.31 32.25
CA ALA A 117 -1.75 -6.75 33.62
C ALA A 117 -1.04 -5.64 34.43
N ALA A 118 -0.02 -5.00 33.85
CA ALA A 118 0.71 -3.90 34.48
C ALA A 118 -0.20 -2.70 34.76
N MET A 119 -1.04 -2.29 33.79
CA MET A 119 -1.99 -1.19 33.98
C MET A 119 -3.06 -1.52 35.03
N SER A 120 -3.50 -2.79 35.09
CA SER A 120 -4.55 -3.25 36.02
C SER A 120 -4.17 -3.09 37.49
N ALA A 121 -2.88 -3.10 37.83
CA ALA A 121 -2.38 -2.86 39.18
C ALA A 121 -2.78 -1.48 39.74
N HIS A 122 -2.99 -0.50 38.86
CA HIS A 122 -3.34 0.88 39.24
C HIS A 122 -4.84 1.20 39.11
N LEU A 123 -5.66 0.23 38.69
CA LEU A 123 -7.07 0.40 38.35
C LEU A 123 -8.00 -0.24 39.39
N SER A 124 -9.22 0.29 39.51
CA SER A 124 -10.30 -0.30 40.31
C SER A 124 -10.90 -1.53 39.63
N LYS A 125 -11.61 -2.39 40.38
CA LYS A 125 -12.23 -3.61 39.86
C LYS A 125 -13.10 -3.37 38.61
N LYS A 126 -13.92 -2.30 38.63
CA LYS A 126 -14.78 -1.93 37.48
C LYS A 126 -13.96 -1.54 36.24
N LYS A 127 -12.89 -0.75 36.41
CA LYS A 127 -12.02 -0.34 35.30
C LYS A 127 -11.22 -1.51 34.73
N ARG A 128 -10.80 -2.47 35.56
CA ARG A 128 -10.12 -3.71 35.11
C ARG A 128 -11.05 -4.57 34.24
N ALA A 129 -12.31 -4.73 34.65
CA ALA A 129 -13.30 -5.47 33.87
C ALA A 129 -13.48 -4.83 32.47
N LEU A 130 -13.72 -3.51 32.42
CA LEU A 130 -13.86 -2.80 31.15
C LEU A 130 -12.59 -2.86 30.28
N LEU A 131 -11.39 -2.87 30.89
CA LEU A 131 -10.14 -3.07 30.17
C LEU A 131 -10.05 -4.48 29.58
N GLY A 132 -10.54 -5.50 30.29
CA GLY A 132 -10.68 -6.85 29.76
C GLY A 132 -11.59 -6.91 28.55
N ASP A 133 -12.77 -6.27 28.63
CA ASP A 133 -13.71 -6.17 27.51
C ASP A 133 -13.09 -5.44 26.31
N LEU A 134 -12.28 -4.40 26.57
CA LEU A 134 -11.53 -3.70 25.52
C LEU A 134 -10.52 -4.61 24.81
N ILE A 135 -9.72 -5.38 25.57
CA ILE A 135 -8.74 -6.30 24.97
C ILE A 135 -9.46 -7.40 24.17
N ALA A 136 -10.55 -7.94 24.70
CA ALA A 136 -11.38 -8.89 23.96
C ALA A 136 -11.92 -8.27 22.66
N ALA A 137 -12.38 -7.02 22.70
CA ALA A 137 -12.84 -6.31 21.52
C ALA A 137 -11.70 -6.04 20.51
N LEU A 138 -10.47 -5.78 20.94
CA LEU A 138 -9.34 -5.60 20.02
C LEU A 138 -8.96 -6.92 19.33
N LEU A 139 -8.89 -8.01 20.10
CA LEU A 139 -8.37 -9.30 19.63
C LEU A 139 -9.41 -10.17 18.92
N THR A 140 -10.69 -9.78 18.93
CA THR A 140 -11.80 -10.52 18.30
C THR A 140 -12.68 -9.61 17.48
N ASP A 141 -13.53 -10.18 16.62
CA ASP A 141 -14.45 -9.42 15.74
C ASP A 141 -15.87 -9.27 16.32
N VAL A 142 -16.01 -9.44 17.63
CA VAL A 142 -17.30 -9.30 18.34
C VAL A 142 -17.82 -7.85 18.26
N PRO A 143 -19.14 -7.57 18.20
CA PRO A 143 -19.68 -6.22 18.24
C PRO A 143 -19.15 -5.39 19.43
N ILE A 144 -18.90 -4.10 19.20
CA ILE A 144 -18.34 -3.21 20.22
C ILE A 144 -19.42 -2.90 21.27
N HIS A 145 -19.14 -3.18 22.54
CA HIS A 145 -20.05 -2.89 23.64
C HIS A 145 -20.27 -1.38 23.81
N GLN A 146 -21.46 -0.97 24.27
CA GLN A 146 -21.84 0.45 24.39
C GLN A 146 -20.86 1.27 25.24
N ASP A 147 -20.29 0.67 26.29
CA ASP A 147 -19.31 1.31 27.17
C ASP A 147 -17.95 1.60 26.49
N LEU A 148 -17.68 0.98 25.33
CA LEU A 148 -16.43 1.10 24.57
C LEU A 148 -16.56 1.92 23.29
N LEU A 149 -17.73 2.51 23.01
CA LEU A 149 -17.93 3.37 21.83
C LEU A 149 -16.94 4.55 21.78
N LEU A 150 -16.47 5.02 22.95
CA LEU A 150 -15.42 6.05 23.02
C LEU A 150 -14.05 5.61 22.46
N ALA A 151 -13.84 4.31 22.27
CA ALA A 151 -12.63 3.69 21.74
C ALA A 151 -12.86 3.02 20.37
N GLU A 152 -14.05 3.20 19.78
CA GLU A 152 -14.46 2.52 18.55
C GLU A 152 -13.46 2.69 17.41
N SER A 153 -12.95 3.91 17.18
CA SER A 153 -12.00 4.15 16.08
C SER A 153 -10.66 3.44 16.27
N TRP A 154 -10.18 3.27 17.49
CA TRP A 154 -8.98 2.48 17.78
C TRP A 154 -9.23 0.99 17.59
N ILE A 155 -10.40 0.50 18.04
CA ILE A 155 -10.78 -0.90 17.90
C ILE A 155 -10.88 -1.26 16.42
N GLN A 156 -11.57 -0.45 15.63
CA GLN A 156 -11.69 -0.63 14.18
C GLN A 156 -10.32 -0.57 13.48
N GLN A 157 -9.46 0.38 13.86
CA GLN A 157 -8.10 0.48 13.33
C GLN A 157 -7.27 -0.77 13.63
N PHE A 158 -7.28 -1.24 14.87
CA PHE A 158 -6.55 -2.44 15.29
C PHE A 158 -7.07 -3.68 14.56
N ARG A 159 -8.39 -3.84 14.48
CA ARG A 159 -9.02 -4.95 13.74
C ARG A 159 -8.66 -4.94 12.27
N ALA A 160 -8.73 -3.79 11.59
CA ALA A 160 -8.37 -3.68 10.18
C ALA A 160 -6.91 -4.08 9.92
N ASN A 161 -5.99 -3.66 10.80
CA ASN A 161 -4.58 -4.06 10.75
C ASN A 161 -4.40 -5.57 10.96
N ARG A 162 -5.09 -6.15 11.97
CA ARG A 162 -5.02 -7.57 12.29
C ARG A 162 -5.58 -8.43 11.15
N ILE A 163 -6.77 -8.10 10.67
CA ILE A 163 -7.47 -8.84 9.60
C ILE A 163 -6.60 -8.89 8.35
N LEU A 164 -6.04 -7.76 7.89
CA LEU A 164 -5.18 -7.75 6.70
C LEU A 164 -3.89 -8.57 6.91
N ALA A 165 -3.28 -8.50 8.10
CA ALA A 165 -2.06 -9.26 8.40
C ALA A 165 -2.29 -10.78 8.40
N GLU A 166 -3.51 -11.23 8.73
CA GLU A 166 -3.95 -12.64 8.71
C GLU A 166 -4.35 -13.14 7.32
N GLN A 167 -4.66 -12.25 6.36
CA GLN A 167 -4.98 -12.65 4.99
C GLN A 167 -3.76 -13.27 4.27
N PRO A 168 -3.98 -14.26 3.38
CA PRO A 168 -2.93 -14.73 2.48
C PRO A 168 -2.47 -13.59 1.57
N GLU A 169 -1.15 -13.49 1.39
CA GLU A 169 -0.54 -12.48 0.51
C GLU A 169 -0.62 -12.94 -0.94
N MET A 170 -1.35 -12.18 -1.79
CA MET A 170 -1.28 -12.30 -3.24
C MET A 170 -0.07 -11.54 -3.76
N ARG A 171 0.83 -12.24 -4.44
CA ARG A 171 2.07 -11.69 -4.99
C ARG A 171 1.94 -11.52 -6.51
N ILE A 172 2.14 -10.30 -7.00
CA ILE A 172 2.01 -9.95 -8.41
C ILE A 172 3.38 -9.46 -8.89
N LEU A 173 4.02 -10.24 -9.76
CA LEU A 173 5.28 -9.84 -10.38
C LEU A 173 4.99 -8.91 -11.57
N VAL A 174 5.71 -7.80 -11.71
CA VAL A 174 5.55 -6.89 -12.84
C VAL A 174 6.83 -6.87 -13.65
N THR A 175 6.73 -7.20 -14.93
CA THR A 175 7.87 -7.27 -15.84
C THR A 175 7.61 -6.52 -17.14
N ALA A 176 8.69 -6.07 -17.79
CA ALA A 176 8.65 -5.36 -19.05
C ALA A 176 9.97 -5.55 -19.79
N ASN A 177 9.91 -5.63 -21.12
CA ASN A 177 11.11 -5.69 -21.95
C ASN A 177 11.85 -4.33 -21.98
N MET A 178 11.15 -3.24 -22.32
CA MET A 178 11.74 -1.91 -22.49
C MET A 178 11.18 -0.88 -21.49
N SER A 179 11.44 0.42 -21.72
CA SER A 179 10.74 1.56 -21.08
C SER A 179 9.25 1.62 -21.45
N ALA A 180 8.54 0.50 -21.32
CA ALA A 180 7.11 0.31 -21.57
C ALA A 180 6.22 0.99 -20.53
N GLY A 181 6.82 1.59 -19.49
CA GLY A 181 6.10 2.31 -18.44
C GLY A 181 5.72 1.43 -17.24
N LYS A 182 6.50 0.39 -16.94
CA LYS A 182 6.34 -0.49 -15.76
C LYS A 182 6.22 0.31 -14.45
N SER A 183 7.18 1.19 -14.16
CA SER A 183 7.15 1.98 -12.92
C SER A 183 5.94 2.91 -12.87
N THR A 184 5.56 3.50 -14.01
CA THR A 184 4.34 4.32 -14.13
C THR A 184 3.09 3.49 -13.85
N LEU A 185 3.03 2.25 -14.36
CA LEU A 185 1.93 1.32 -14.09
C LEU A 185 1.85 0.98 -12.61
N ILE A 186 2.97 0.66 -11.96
CA ILE A 186 3.00 0.35 -10.53
C ILE A 186 2.51 1.55 -9.71
N ASN A 187 3.01 2.75 -10.01
CA ASN A 187 2.54 3.98 -9.36
C ASN A 187 1.05 4.21 -9.60
N ALA A 188 0.52 3.90 -10.79
CA ALA A 188 -0.91 3.98 -11.09
C ALA A 188 -1.73 2.94 -10.31
N LEU A 189 -1.27 1.69 -10.18
CA LEU A 189 -1.93 0.66 -9.38
C LEU A 189 -1.97 1.04 -7.90
N VAL A 190 -0.87 1.58 -7.37
CA VAL A 190 -0.80 2.10 -5.99
C VAL A 190 -1.61 3.39 -5.82
N GLY A 191 -1.60 4.27 -6.83
CA GLY A 191 -2.16 5.63 -6.79
C GLY A 191 -1.26 6.67 -6.13
N LYS A 192 0.05 6.40 -6.05
CA LYS A 192 1.07 7.27 -5.45
C LYS A 192 2.39 7.12 -6.21
N PRO A 193 3.22 8.17 -6.34
CA PRO A 193 4.52 8.10 -6.99
C PRO A 193 5.56 7.50 -6.03
N LEU A 194 5.54 6.18 -5.82
CA LEU A 194 6.45 5.51 -4.88
C LEU A 194 7.72 4.97 -5.53
N VAL A 195 7.65 4.61 -6.82
CA VAL A 195 8.78 4.08 -7.60
C VAL A 195 9.22 5.12 -8.63
N ARG A 196 10.52 5.23 -8.87
CA ARG A 196 11.07 6.09 -9.94
C ARG A 196 10.55 5.68 -11.31
N ALA A 197 9.87 6.60 -11.97
CA ALA A 197 9.45 6.49 -13.37
C ALA A 197 10.35 7.36 -14.27
N SER A 198 11.67 7.13 -14.27
CA SER A 198 12.61 7.77 -15.19
C SER A 198 13.01 6.84 -16.33
N GLN A 199 13.45 7.41 -17.46
CA GLN A 199 13.97 6.65 -18.60
C GLN A 199 15.42 6.16 -18.37
N GLU A 200 16.10 6.74 -17.38
CA GLU A 200 17.45 6.32 -16.98
C GLU A 200 17.38 4.98 -16.25
N ALA A 201 18.32 4.08 -16.56
CA ALA A 201 18.40 2.75 -15.96
C ALA A 201 18.44 2.87 -14.44
N CYS A 202 17.32 2.51 -13.78
CA CYS A 202 17.27 2.44 -12.33
C CYS A 202 18.04 1.20 -11.86
N THR A 203 18.72 1.35 -10.73
CA THR A 203 19.56 0.36 -10.06
C THR A 203 18.91 -1.02 -9.96
N ALA A 204 19.77 -2.04 -10.02
CA ALA A 204 19.52 -3.43 -10.43
C ALA A 204 18.71 -4.32 -9.46
N ASN A 205 17.76 -3.78 -8.70
CA ASN A 205 17.24 -4.48 -7.52
C ASN A 205 15.72 -4.61 -7.47
N LEU A 206 15.24 -5.68 -6.86
CA LEU A 206 13.81 -5.97 -6.68
C LEU A 206 13.20 -5.02 -5.63
N SER A 207 12.03 -4.48 -5.94
CA SER A 207 11.26 -3.68 -4.99
C SER A 207 9.89 -4.30 -4.73
N TYR A 208 9.50 -4.38 -3.46
CA TYR A 208 8.27 -5.01 -3.00
C TYR A 208 7.35 -3.94 -2.42
N LEU A 209 6.21 -3.71 -3.06
CA LEU A 209 5.22 -2.76 -2.61
C LEU A 209 4.04 -3.50 -2.00
N LEU A 210 3.79 -3.29 -0.71
CA LEU A 210 2.71 -3.92 0.04
C LEU A 210 1.58 -2.93 0.32
N ASN A 211 0.34 -3.41 0.24
CA ASN A 211 -0.80 -2.57 0.58
C ASN A 211 -1.02 -2.49 2.10
N LYS A 212 -1.49 -1.33 2.55
CA LYS A 212 -1.95 -1.09 3.92
C LYS A 212 -3.49 -1.16 3.98
N PRO A 213 -4.11 -1.40 5.15
CA PRO A 213 -5.56 -1.64 5.23
C PRO A 213 -6.42 -0.39 4.99
N PHE A 214 -5.90 0.79 5.33
CA PHE A 214 -6.59 2.07 5.11
C PHE A 214 -5.58 3.21 4.94
N GLU A 215 -6.00 4.33 4.32
CA GLU A 215 -5.15 5.50 4.11
C GLU A 215 -4.84 6.21 5.42
N ASP A 216 -3.55 6.33 5.72
CA ASP A 216 -3.03 7.08 6.87
C ASP A 216 -1.99 8.13 6.48
N HIS A 217 -1.78 8.35 5.18
CA HIS A 217 -0.83 9.30 4.60
C HIS A 217 0.63 9.02 4.96
N SER A 218 0.95 7.84 5.50
CA SER A 218 2.33 7.43 5.75
C SER A 218 2.77 6.36 4.77
N VAL A 219 4.02 6.45 4.35
CA VAL A 219 4.71 5.41 3.58
C VAL A 219 5.74 4.77 4.48
N HIS A 220 5.73 3.45 4.56
CA HIS A 220 6.73 2.73 5.31
C HIS A 220 7.82 2.24 4.36
N LEU A 221 9.06 2.30 4.81
CA LEU A 221 10.24 1.83 4.12
C LEU A 221 11.02 0.93 5.07
N LEU A 222 11.22 -0.32 4.67
CA LEU A 222 12.11 -1.23 5.36
C LEU A 222 13.55 -0.85 5.00
N ALA A 223 14.15 -0.04 5.87
CA ALA A 223 15.56 0.34 5.84
C ALA A 223 16.17 0.03 7.20
N SER A 224 17.49 0.21 7.32
CA SER A 224 18.17 0.21 8.62
C SER A 224 18.62 1.65 8.92
N PRO A 225 17.95 2.37 9.84
CA PRO A 225 16.82 1.95 10.68
C PRO A 225 15.47 1.94 9.95
N LEU A 226 14.52 1.13 10.46
CA LEU A 226 13.15 1.06 9.95
C LEU A 226 12.47 2.45 9.97
N ASN A 227 11.86 2.83 8.85
CA ASN A 227 11.17 4.11 8.71
C ASN A 227 9.68 3.90 8.40
N LEU A 228 8.79 4.28 9.31
CA LEU A 228 7.33 4.17 9.13
C LEU A 228 6.69 5.49 8.65
N ASN A 229 7.49 6.48 8.26
CA ASN A 229 7.04 7.77 7.77
C ASN A 229 8.01 8.32 6.73
N ALA A 230 8.39 7.47 5.76
CA ALA A 230 9.41 7.76 4.79
C ALA A 230 8.98 8.87 3.82
N ALA A 231 9.86 9.85 3.63
CA ALA A 231 9.69 10.90 2.64
C ALA A 231 10.07 10.39 1.22
N TYR A 232 9.62 11.10 0.19
CA TYR A 232 9.90 10.74 -1.21
C TYR A 232 11.42 10.58 -1.46
N ASP A 233 12.24 11.54 -1.03
CA ASP A 233 13.70 11.49 -1.24
C ASP A 233 14.37 10.27 -0.59
N GLU A 234 13.83 9.79 0.53
CA GLU A 234 14.30 8.57 1.20
C GLU A 234 13.94 7.32 0.40
N LEU A 235 12.72 7.24 -0.16
CA LEU A 235 12.31 6.16 -1.06
C LEU A 235 13.18 6.12 -2.32
N MET A 236 13.44 7.31 -2.87
CA MET A 236 14.26 7.48 -4.07
C MET A 236 15.72 7.06 -3.84
N SER A 237 16.26 7.31 -2.65
CA SER A 237 17.59 6.86 -2.24
C SER A 237 17.61 5.35 -1.97
N ALA A 238 16.56 4.81 -1.34
CA ALA A 238 16.46 3.40 -1.00
C ALA A 238 16.32 2.48 -2.23
N GLY A 239 15.79 2.98 -3.34
CA GLY A 239 15.77 2.26 -4.63
C GLY A 239 17.17 1.87 -5.15
N GLN A 240 18.24 2.40 -4.55
CA GLN A 240 19.63 2.03 -4.86
C GLN A 240 20.14 0.84 -4.03
N ALA A 241 19.41 0.41 -3.00
CA ALA A 241 19.77 -0.74 -2.16
C ALA A 241 19.43 -2.08 -2.84
N SER A 242 19.98 -3.20 -2.33
CA SER A 242 19.87 -4.56 -2.89
C SER A 242 18.45 -5.12 -3.02
N SER A 243 17.54 -4.65 -2.16
CA SER A 243 16.10 -4.89 -2.24
C SER A 243 15.40 -3.83 -1.39
N SER A 244 14.23 -3.36 -1.82
CA SER A 244 13.45 -2.38 -1.04
C SER A 244 12.06 -2.92 -0.74
N TYR A 245 11.59 -2.77 0.51
CA TYR A 245 10.19 -3.04 0.87
C TYR A 245 9.52 -1.74 1.25
N ILE A 246 8.40 -1.46 0.59
CA ILE A 246 7.62 -0.25 0.76
C ILE A 246 6.19 -0.66 1.11
N ALA A 247 5.60 -0.09 2.16
CA ALA A 247 4.18 -0.27 2.44
C ALA A 247 3.43 1.05 2.32
N SER A 248 2.32 1.05 1.58
CA SER A 248 1.41 2.20 1.48
C SER A 248 -0.01 1.75 1.23
N TYR A 249 -0.99 2.59 1.55
CA TYR A 249 -2.37 2.32 1.14
C TYR A 249 -2.50 2.39 -0.39
N PHE A 250 -3.09 1.36 -1.00
CA PHE A 250 -3.35 1.30 -2.43
C PHE A 250 -4.72 1.91 -2.73
N ARG A 251 -4.75 2.98 -3.52
CA ARG A 251 -5.95 3.76 -3.85
C ARG A 251 -6.68 3.15 -5.04
N SER A 252 -7.21 1.93 -4.90
CA SER A 252 -7.95 1.26 -5.98
C SER A 252 -9.35 1.88 -6.17
N PHE A 253 -9.83 1.88 -7.42
CA PHE A 253 -11.22 2.20 -7.77
C PHE A 253 -12.17 1.02 -7.55
N VAL A 254 -11.65 -0.20 -7.45
CA VAL A 254 -12.43 -1.41 -7.20
C VAL A 254 -12.66 -1.56 -5.70
N GLN A 255 -13.92 -1.43 -5.29
CA GLN A 255 -14.31 -1.69 -3.90
C GLN A 255 -14.55 -3.19 -3.72
N THR A 256 -13.94 -3.76 -2.68
CA THR A 256 -14.14 -5.16 -2.27
C THR A 256 -14.60 -5.18 -0.82
N ASP A 257 -15.39 -6.19 -0.45
CA ASP A 257 -15.93 -6.33 0.92
C ASP A 257 -14.82 -6.51 1.98
N SER A 258 -13.64 -6.98 1.55
CA SER A 258 -12.46 -7.14 2.40
C SER A 258 -11.20 -6.76 1.64
N THR A 259 -10.34 -5.94 2.24
CA THR A 259 -9.02 -5.62 1.68
C THR A 259 -8.16 -6.87 1.61
N GLN A 260 -7.90 -7.36 0.38
CA GLN A 260 -6.93 -8.42 0.15
C GLN A 260 -5.51 -7.94 0.44
N ARG A 261 -4.65 -8.81 0.99
CA ARG A 261 -3.22 -8.52 1.16
C ARG A 261 -2.50 -8.73 -0.16
N VAL A 262 -1.91 -7.67 -0.71
CA VAL A 262 -1.27 -7.63 -2.03
C VAL A 262 0.17 -7.17 -1.91
N CYS A 263 1.06 -7.84 -2.64
CA CYS A 263 2.45 -7.42 -2.86
C CYS A 263 2.72 -7.29 -4.36
N LEU A 264 3.00 -6.07 -4.83
CA LEU A 264 3.52 -5.82 -6.18
C LEU A 264 5.04 -5.95 -6.14
N ILE A 265 5.60 -6.80 -6.98
CA ILE A 265 7.03 -7.03 -7.10
C ILE A 265 7.52 -6.34 -8.37
N ASP A 266 8.26 -5.25 -8.21
CA ASP A 266 8.88 -4.52 -9.29
C ASP A 266 10.22 -5.17 -9.68
N THR A 267 10.32 -5.68 -10.91
CA THR A 267 11.60 -6.20 -11.44
C THR A 267 12.42 -5.08 -12.07
N PRO A 268 13.76 -5.15 -12.05
CA PRO A 268 14.58 -4.33 -12.95
C PRO A 268 14.12 -4.50 -14.41
N GLY A 269 14.22 -3.44 -15.22
CA GLY A 269 13.94 -3.54 -16.66
C GLY A 269 15.05 -4.33 -17.35
N VAL A 270 14.72 -5.20 -18.32
CA VAL A 270 15.75 -5.96 -19.05
C VAL A 270 16.57 -5.11 -20.02
N ASN A 271 16.12 -3.87 -20.30
CA ASN A 271 16.81 -2.98 -21.23
C ASN A 271 17.70 -1.95 -20.53
N SER A 272 18.96 -2.33 -20.39
CA SER A 272 20.04 -1.39 -20.63
C SER A 272 21.08 -2.14 -21.45
N ALA A 273 21.33 -1.68 -22.68
CA ALA A 273 22.45 -2.12 -23.52
C ALA A 273 23.83 -2.01 -22.83
N ILE A 274 23.86 -1.43 -21.62
CA ILE A 274 25.00 -1.21 -20.75
C ILE A 274 25.19 -2.37 -19.74
N ASN A 275 24.15 -3.14 -19.38
CA ASN A 275 24.23 -4.07 -18.24
C ASN A 275 23.47 -5.40 -18.50
N GLN A 276 24.19 -6.43 -18.95
CA GLN A 276 23.71 -7.83 -19.02
C GLN A 276 23.18 -8.35 -17.67
N GLU A 277 23.61 -7.75 -16.57
CA GLU A 277 23.18 -8.07 -15.20
C GLU A 277 21.69 -7.81 -14.94
N HIS A 278 21.07 -6.77 -15.54
CA HIS A 278 19.63 -6.55 -15.33
C HIS A 278 18.78 -7.63 -16.01
N GLY A 279 19.17 -8.04 -17.22
CA GLY A 279 18.52 -9.14 -17.92
C GLY A 279 18.59 -10.46 -17.14
N SER A 280 19.72 -10.75 -16.49
CA SER A 280 19.85 -11.95 -15.67
C SER A 280 19.02 -11.85 -14.38
N LEU A 281 18.93 -10.68 -13.76
CA LEU A 281 18.13 -10.44 -12.55
C LEU A 281 16.63 -10.55 -12.80
N THR A 282 16.11 -10.00 -13.90
CA THR A 282 14.69 -10.13 -14.25
C THR A 282 14.34 -11.58 -14.56
N ARG A 283 15.20 -12.30 -15.28
CA ARG A 283 15.03 -13.74 -15.55
C ARG A 283 15.09 -14.55 -14.25
N LYS A 284 16.02 -14.21 -13.36
CA LYS A 284 16.14 -14.82 -12.04
C LYS A 284 14.86 -14.60 -11.22
N ALA A 285 14.34 -13.37 -11.19
CA ALA A 285 13.09 -13.06 -10.50
C ALA A 285 11.91 -13.85 -11.07
N LEU A 286 11.79 -13.96 -12.39
CA LEU A 286 10.74 -14.77 -13.03
C LEU A 286 10.75 -16.24 -12.62
N LEU A 287 11.94 -16.81 -12.35
CA LEU A 287 12.12 -18.23 -12.01
C LEU A 287 12.11 -18.49 -10.50
N GLU A 288 12.68 -17.59 -9.71
CA GLU A 288 12.95 -17.81 -8.28
C GLU A 288 11.93 -17.12 -7.37
N GLU A 289 11.29 -16.02 -7.79
CA GLU A 289 10.28 -15.36 -6.99
C GLU A 289 8.99 -16.18 -6.94
N LYS A 290 8.35 -16.17 -5.77
CA LYS A 290 7.00 -16.71 -5.62
C LYS A 290 6.01 -15.63 -5.99
N TYR A 291 5.20 -15.88 -7.01
CA TYR A 291 4.10 -15.01 -7.42
C TYR A 291 2.89 -15.81 -7.93
N ASP A 292 1.72 -15.24 -7.70
CA ASP A 292 0.43 -15.79 -8.10
C ASP A 292 0.06 -15.33 -9.51
N LYS A 293 0.37 -14.07 -9.84
CA LYS A 293 0.13 -13.45 -11.16
C LYS A 293 1.39 -12.75 -11.68
N LEU A 294 1.53 -12.68 -12.99
CA LEU A 294 2.54 -11.91 -13.70
C LEU A 294 1.86 -10.85 -14.56
N ILE A 295 2.21 -9.58 -14.37
CA ILE A 295 1.86 -8.51 -15.30
C ILE A 295 3.03 -8.33 -16.27
N TYR A 296 2.78 -8.60 -17.55
CA TYR A 296 3.72 -8.29 -18.63
C TYR A 296 3.30 -6.95 -19.26
N VAL A 297 4.14 -5.93 -19.14
CA VAL A 297 3.88 -4.59 -19.72
C VAL A 297 4.48 -4.47 -21.12
N LEU A 298 3.61 -4.34 -22.12
CA LEU A 298 3.94 -4.09 -23.52
C LEU A 298 3.89 -2.59 -23.82
N ASN A 299 4.79 -2.09 -24.67
CA ASN A 299 4.73 -0.72 -25.19
C ASN A 299 3.96 -0.71 -26.51
N ALA A 300 2.80 -0.03 -26.54
CA ALA A 300 1.96 0.02 -27.73
C ALA A 300 2.64 0.65 -28.96
N ASN A 301 3.70 1.43 -28.78
CA ASN A 301 4.42 2.11 -29.86
C ASN A 301 5.64 1.31 -30.38
N GLN A 302 5.98 0.16 -29.77
CA GLN A 302 7.18 -0.62 -30.08
C GLN A 302 6.87 -2.13 -30.20
N LEU A 303 5.67 -2.45 -30.66
CA LEU A 303 5.24 -3.84 -30.85
C LEU A 303 6.04 -4.51 -31.98
N GLY A 304 6.28 -5.81 -31.85
CA GLY A 304 6.89 -6.64 -32.90
C GLY A 304 8.41 -6.48 -33.06
N THR A 305 9.10 -5.79 -32.16
CA THR A 305 10.58 -5.75 -32.19
C THR A 305 11.17 -7.12 -31.84
N ASP A 306 12.34 -7.45 -32.40
CA ASP A 306 13.02 -8.73 -32.14
C ASP A 306 13.29 -8.96 -30.64
N GLU A 307 13.61 -7.88 -29.92
CA GLU A 307 13.81 -7.91 -28.46
C GLU A 307 12.51 -8.26 -27.73
N GLU A 308 11.40 -7.63 -28.11
CA GLU A 308 10.07 -7.87 -27.51
C GLU A 308 9.62 -9.31 -27.74
N ILE A 309 9.73 -9.78 -28.98
CA ILE A 309 9.36 -11.16 -29.35
C ILE A 309 10.24 -12.17 -28.60
N ARG A 310 11.54 -11.90 -28.47
CA ARG A 310 12.46 -12.78 -27.72
C ARG A 310 12.11 -12.83 -26.24
N TYR A 311 11.77 -11.70 -25.62
CA TYR A 311 11.39 -11.67 -24.21
C TYR A 311 10.03 -12.33 -23.96
N LEU A 312 9.07 -12.10 -24.86
CA LEU A 312 7.76 -12.72 -24.82
C LEU A 312 7.84 -14.25 -24.92
N LYS A 313 8.66 -14.77 -25.85
CA LYS A 313 8.97 -16.21 -25.95
C LYS A 313 9.55 -16.76 -24.66
N TYR A 314 10.51 -16.04 -24.07
CA TYR A 314 11.10 -16.47 -22.81
C TYR A 314 10.06 -16.56 -21.69
N VAL A 315 9.19 -15.57 -21.55
CA VAL A 315 8.10 -15.61 -20.56
C VAL A 315 7.15 -16.77 -20.83
N SER A 316 6.75 -17.00 -22.09
CA SER A 316 5.84 -18.09 -22.45
C SER A 316 6.39 -19.49 -22.16
N GLU A 317 7.71 -19.66 -22.22
CA GLU A 317 8.40 -20.92 -21.95
C GLU A 317 8.55 -21.22 -20.45
N HIS A 318 8.63 -20.17 -19.61
CA HIS A 318 9.00 -20.30 -18.19
C HIS A 318 7.86 -20.01 -17.23
N VAL A 319 6.79 -19.34 -17.67
CA VAL A 319 5.68 -18.91 -16.81
C VAL A 319 4.39 -19.62 -17.24
N PRO A 320 3.64 -20.24 -16.31
CA PRO A 320 2.34 -20.81 -16.64
C PRO A 320 1.40 -19.75 -17.23
N LYS A 321 0.85 -20.04 -18.42
CA LYS A 321 0.09 -19.06 -19.23
C LYS A 321 -1.08 -18.41 -18.49
N HIS A 322 -1.80 -19.17 -17.67
CA HIS A 322 -2.94 -18.68 -16.87
C HIS A 322 -2.55 -17.63 -15.80
N LYS A 323 -1.26 -17.52 -15.46
CA LYS A 323 -0.77 -16.50 -14.53
C LYS A 323 -0.52 -15.15 -15.20
N VAL A 324 -0.43 -15.11 -16.53
CA VAL A 324 0.08 -13.94 -17.27
C VAL A 324 -1.08 -13.03 -17.67
N ILE A 325 -0.99 -11.77 -17.27
CA ILE A 325 -1.85 -10.67 -17.71
C ILE A 325 -1.00 -9.72 -18.53
N PHE A 326 -1.37 -9.52 -19.80
CA PHE A 326 -0.68 -8.59 -20.68
C PHE A 326 -1.28 -7.20 -20.56
N VAL A 327 -0.45 -6.18 -20.33
CA VAL A 327 -0.88 -4.78 -20.29
C VAL A 327 -0.27 -4.05 -21.46
N LEU A 328 -1.10 -3.68 -22.43
CA LEU A 328 -0.71 -2.83 -23.55
C LEU A 328 -0.73 -1.36 -23.11
N ASN A 329 0.41 -0.85 -22.68
CA ASN A 329 0.54 0.49 -22.11
C ASN A 329 0.90 1.55 -23.18
N LYS A 330 0.72 2.83 -22.82
CA LYS A 330 0.98 4.01 -23.67
C LYS A 330 0.05 4.12 -24.88
N VAL A 331 -1.15 3.57 -24.79
CA VAL A 331 -2.20 3.74 -25.81
C VAL A 331 -2.64 5.20 -25.94
N ASP A 332 -2.34 6.03 -24.93
CA ASP A 332 -2.56 7.47 -25.00
C ASP A 332 -1.68 8.20 -26.02
N ASN A 333 -0.65 7.55 -26.56
CA ASN A 333 0.14 8.09 -27.68
C ASN A 333 -0.54 7.88 -29.04
N PHE A 334 -1.53 6.98 -29.13
CA PHE A 334 -2.18 6.67 -30.40
C PHE A 334 -2.90 7.90 -30.96
N LYS A 335 -2.83 8.06 -32.27
CA LYS A 335 -3.61 9.05 -33.01
C LYS A 335 -4.57 8.30 -33.91
N SER A 336 -5.87 8.50 -33.73
CA SER A 336 -6.92 7.84 -34.52
C SER A 336 -6.83 8.05 -36.03
N SER A 337 -6.05 9.01 -36.52
CA SER A 337 -5.78 9.23 -37.94
C SER A 337 -4.67 8.34 -38.51
N GLU A 338 -3.78 7.82 -37.66
CA GLU A 338 -2.56 7.09 -38.05
C GLU A 338 -2.58 5.66 -37.49
N ASP A 339 -3.15 5.48 -36.29
CA ASP A 339 -3.09 4.25 -35.51
C ASP A 339 -4.48 3.65 -35.24
N SER A 340 -4.52 2.34 -35.01
CA SER A 340 -5.73 1.62 -34.62
C SER A 340 -5.46 0.73 -33.40
N ILE A 341 -6.05 1.10 -32.26
CA ILE A 341 -5.96 0.30 -31.02
C ILE A 341 -6.48 -1.11 -31.26
N ALA A 342 -7.59 -1.25 -32.01
CA ALA A 342 -8.17 -2.55 -32.35
C ALA A 342 -7.20 -3.43 -33.16
N ALA A 343 -6.52 -2.85 -34.16
CA ALA A 343 -5.54 -3.58 -34.96
C ALA A 343 -4.33 -4.02 -34.13
N SER A 344 -3.83 -3.15 -33.23
CA SER A 344 -2.74 -3.52 -32.31
C SER A 344 -3.14 -4.63 -31.33
N MET A 345 -4.35 -4.56 -30.79
CA MET A 345 -4.90 -5.61 -29.91
C MET A 345 -5.01 -6.95 -30.64
N GLU A 346 -5.47 -6.95 -31.89
CA GLU A 346 -5.59 -8.16 -32.70
C GLU A 346 -4.22 -8.74 -33.08
N GLY A 347 -3.26 -7.89 -33.44
CA GLY A 347 -1.88 -8.29 -33.72
C GLY A 347 -1.24 -8.99 -32.52
N ILE A 348 -1.33 -8.39 -31.33
CA ILE A 348 -0.82 -9.00 -30.09
C ILE A 348 -1.54 -10.31 -29.79
N ARG A 349 -2.86 -10.37 -29.95
CA ARG A 349 -3.63 -11.61 -29.73
C ARG A 349 -3.15 -12.73 -30.67
N SER A 350 -2.93 -12.43 -31.94
CA SER A 350 -2.37 -13.38 -32.90
C SER A 350 -0.96 -13.85 -32.49
N ASP A 351 -0.07 -12.94 -32.12
CA ASP A 351 1.29 -13.28 -31.69
C ASP A 351 1.28 -14.17 -30.44
N LEU A 352 0.43 -13.86 -29.46
CA LEU A 352 0.25 -14.65 -28.25
C LEU A 352 -0.34 -16.03 -28.55
N HIS A 353 -1.31 -16.11 -29.46
CA HIS A 353 -1.87 -17.39 -29.90
C HIS A 353 -0.81 -18.28 -30.56
N GLN A 354 0.09 -17.72 -31.36
CA GLN A 354 1.23 -18.47 -31.94
C GLN A 354 2.21 -18.99 -30.88
N LEU A 355 2.31 -18.31 -29.74
CA LEU A 355 3.07 -18.76 -28.56
C LEU A 355 2.25 -19.70 -27.65
N GLY A 356 1.06 -20.08 -28.08
CA GLY A 356 0.18 -21.06 -27.46
C GLY A 356 -0.66 -20.50 -26.31
N TYR A 357 -0.88 -19.18 -26.24
CA TYR A 357 -1.93 -18.62 -25.40
C TYR A 357 -3.27 -18.69 -26.13
N ASP A 358 -4.13 -19.63 -25.74
CA ASP A 358 -5.41 -19.86 -26.43
C ASP A 358 -6.40 -18.68 -26.21
N ASP A 359 -6.46 -18.15 -24.99
CA ASP A 359 -7.28 -16.99 -24.63
C ASP A 359 -6.50 -16.01 -23.74
N PRO A 360 -5.60 -15.19 -24.33
CA PRO A 360 -4.76 -14.29 -23.57
C PRO A 360 -5.56 -13.10 -23.01
N VAL A 361 -5.37 -12.82 -21.72
CA VAL A 361 -5.89 -11.60 -21.08
C VAL A 361 -5.00 -10.41 -21.47
N ILE A 362 -5.55 -9.48 -22.26
CA ILE A 362 -4.84 -8.28 -22.73
C ILE A 362 -5.63 -7.03 -22.31
N CYS A 363 -5.02 -6.18 -21.50
CA CYS A 363 -5.59 -4.92 -21.03
C CYS A 363 -4.90 -3.73 -21.69
N PRO A 364 -5.57 -2.99 -22.59
CA PRO A 364 -5.05 -1.71 -23.05
C PRO A 364 -5.18 -0.66 -21.95
N LEU A 365 -4.15 0.16 -21.77
CA LEU A 365 -4.05 1.08 -20.65
C LEU A 365 -3.27 2.36 -21.00
N SER A 366 -3.69 3.48 -20.41
CA SER A 366 -2.79 4.62 -20.18
C SER A 366 -2.41 4.70 -18.70
N ALA A 367 -1.26 4.12 -18.34
CA ALA A 367 -0.78 4.14 -16.96
C ALA A 367 -0.53 5.57 -16.44
N TYR A 368 -0.04 6.47 -17.31
CA TYR A 368 0.26 7.84 -16.91
C TYR A 368 -1.02 8.61 -16.59
N PHE A 369 -2.04 8.55 -17.46
CA PHE A 369 -3.32 9.18 -17.16
C PHE A 369 -4.01 8.55 -15.93
N ALA A 370 -3.93 7.23 -15.78
CA ALA A 370 -4.43 6.51 -14.61
C ALA A 370 -3.80 7.00 -13.29
N LEU A 371 -2.48 7.26 -13.29
CA LEU A 371 -1.79 7.86 -12.14
C LEU A 371 -2.33 9.28 -11.86
N LEU A 372 -2.38 10.14 -12.87
CA LEU A 372 -2.88 11.52 -12.72
C LEU A 372 -4.32 11.57 -12.18
N LEU A 373 -5.19 10.67 -12.65
CA LEU A 373 -6.56 10.51 -12.16
C LEU A 373 -6.58 10.25 -10.65
N LYS A 374 -5.80 9.28 -10.17
CA LYS A 374 -5.75 8.95 -8.74
C LYS A 374 -5.15 10.06 -7.90
N LEU A 375 -4.10 10.72 -8.39
CA LEU A 375 -3.51 11.88 -7.71
C LEU A 375 -4.55 12.98 -7.51
N LYS A 376 -5.25 13.37 -8.58
CA LYS A 376 -6.28 14.42 -8.53
C LYS A 376 -7.47 14.04 -7.66
N GLN A 377 -7.98 12.81 -7.77
CA GLN A 377 -9.09 12.31 -6.96
C GLN A 377 -8.78 12.32 -5.45
N ASN A 378 -7.51 12.12 -5.08
CA ASN A 378 -7.06 12.10 -3.68
C ASN A 378 -6.55 13.47 -3.20
N GLY A 379 -6.76 14.54 -3.97
CA GLY A 379 -6.40 15.90 -3.58
C GLY A 379 -4.90 16.20 -3.63
N GLU A 380 -4.10 15.38 -4.32
CA GLU A 380 -2.68 15.64 -4.53
C GLU A 380 -2.52 16.79 -5.54
N ARG A 381 -1.53 17.64 -5.30
CA ARG A 381 -1.24 18.77 -6.19
C ARG A 381 -0.44 18.28 -7.40
N LEU A 382 -1.03 18.42 -8.59
CA LEU A 382 -0.33 18.23 -9.86
C LEU A 382 0.57 19.44 -10.15
N SER A 383 1.71 19.20 -10.80
CA SER A 383 2.50 20.25 -11.45
C SER A 383 1.73 20.87 -12.62
N GLU A 384 2.23 21.98 -13.17
CA GLU A 384 1.61 22.62 -14.35
C GLU A 384 1.59 21.64 -15.54
N ASP A 385 2.70 20.98 -15.83
CA ASP A 385 2.80 19.97 -16.90
C ASP A 385 1.88 18.76 -16.66
N GLU A 386 1.76 18.30 -15.42
CA GLU A 386 0.85 17.20 -15.06
C GLU A 386 -0.62 17.61 -15.18
N GLN A 387 -0.95 18.87 -14.84
CA GLN A 387 -2.30 19.40 -14.96
C GLN A 387 -2.70 19.57 -16.43
N ASP A 388 -1.80 20.07 -17.27
CA ASP A 388 -2.00 20.18 -18.72
C ASP A 388 -2.20 18.80 -19.36
N ALA A 389 -1.36 17.83 -18.98
CA ALA A 389 -1.50 16.44 -19.41
C ALA A 389 -2.84 15.84 -18.97
N TYR A 390 -3.24 16.05 -17.71
CA TYR A 390 -4.53 15.60 -17.19
C TYR A 390 -5.69 16.15 -18.04
N ASP A 391 -5.73 17.46 -18.28
CA ASP A 391 -6.82 18.10 -19.01
C ASP A 391 -6.88 17.66 -20.48
N TYR A 392 -5.71 17.41 -21.08
CA TYR A 392 -5.61 16.80 -22.40
C TYR A 392 -6.20 15.38 -22.43
N TYR A 393 -5.79 14.52 -21.50
CA TYR A 393 -6.22 13.12 -21.48
C TYR A 393 -7.69 12.95 -21.10
N VAL A 394 -8.25 13.79 -20.22
CA VAL A 394 -9.71 13.84 -19.98
C VAL A 394 -10.47 14.05 -21.29
N LYS A 395 -10.05 15.05 -22.09
CA LYS A 395 -10.67 15.32 -23.39
C LYS A 395 -10.46 14.16 -24.37
N LYS A 396 -9.30 13.52 -24.35
CA LYS A 396 -8.96 12.40 -25.24
C LYS A 396 -9.79 11.15 -24.95
N PHE A 397 -9.76 10.67 -23.71
CA PHE A 397 -10.50 9.47 -23.27
C PHE A 397 -12.01 9.68 -23.16
N SER A 398 -12.49 10.92 -23.24
CA SER A 398 -13.93 11.20 -23.39
C SER A 398 -14.47 10.86 -24.78
N ARG A 399 -13.61 10.77 -25.80
CA ARG A 399 -14.00 10.45 -27.18
C ARG A 399 -14.16 8.95 -27.36
N ALA A 400 -15.15 8.56 -28.17
CA ALA A 400 -15.49 7.16 -28.37
C ALA A 400 -14.30 6.35 -28.92
N GLU A 401 -13.46 6.89 -29.81
CA GLU A 401 -12.37 6.12 -30.43
C GLU A 401 -11.30 5.66 -29.43
N TYR A 402 -11.17 6.35 -28.29
CA TYR A 402 -10.17 6.08 -27.25
C TYR A 402 -10.75 5.39 -26.03
N ASP A 403 -12.04 5.04 -26.04
CA ASP A 403 -12.67 4.32 -24.93
C ASP A 403 -12.17 2.87 -24.88
N LEU A 404 -11.26 2.60 -23.95
CA LEU A 404 -10.61 1.29 -23.81
C LEU A 404 -11.52 0.22 -23.20
N SER A 405 -12.65 0.61 -22.60
CA SER A 405 -13.56 -0.34 -21.97
C SER A 405 -14.12 -1.39 -22.94
N ARG A 406 -14.20 -1.06 -24.23
CA ARG A 406 -14.63 -1.97 -25.30
C ARG A 406 -13.73 -3.20 -25.48
N TYR A 407 -12.51 -3.13 -24.98
CA TYR A 407 -11.51 -4.21 -25.09
C TYR A 407 -11.40 -5.01 -23.80
N LEU A 408 -12.13 -4.61 -22.75
CA LEU A 408 -12.27 -5.42 -21.55
C LEU A 408 -13.28 -6.54 -21.82
N ASP A 409 -13.08 -7.67 -21.15
CA ASP A 409 -13.94 -8.83 -21.33
C ASP A 409 -15.39 -8.52 -20.93
N LYS A 410 -16.37 -9.07 -21.66
CA LYS A 410 -17.81 -8.75 -21.53
C LYS A 410 -18.40 -9.06 -20.15
N SER A 411 -17.66 -9.72 -19.27
CA SER A 411 -18.05 -9.93 -17.88
C SER A 411 -17.95 -8.66 -17.01
N ALA A 412 -17.51 -7.53 -17.58
CA ALA A 412 -17.56 -6.19 -17.01
C ALA A 412 -18.84 -5.40 -17.42
N ASP A 413 -19.87 -6.09 -17.90
CA ASP A 413 -21.18 -5.53 -18.23
C ASP A 413 -21.91 -5.01 -16.95
N SER A 414 -21.53 -3.81 -16.49
CA SER A 414 -22.42 -2.79 -15.89
C SER A 414 -21.64 -1.63 -15.25
N ILE A 415 -20.77 -0.95 -16.00
CA ILE A 415 -20.24 0.39 -15.58
C ILE A 415 -20.52 1.41 -16.68
N GLN A 416 -21.65 1.24 -17.36
CA GLN A 416 -22.23 2.30 -18.17
C GLN A 416 -23.18 3.08 -17.27
N ALA A 417 -22.84 4.36 -17.05
CA ALA A 417 -23.52 5.36 -16.21
C ALA A 417 -23.15 5.35 -14.71
N THR A 418 -21.88 5.56 -14.38
CA THR A 418 -21.52 6.12 -13.07
C THR A 418 -21.60 7.65 -13.14
N GLU A 419 -22.36 8.29 -12.25
CA GLU A 419 -22.32 9.76 -12.05
C GLU A 419 -20.93 10.24 -11.56
N ASP A 420 -20.09 9.31 -11.09
CA ASP A 420 -18.70 9.53 -10.71
C ASP A 420 -17.79 9.62 -11.96
N GLU A 421 -17.44 10.86 -12.32
CA GLU A 421 -16.57 11.19 -13.45
C GLU A 421 -15.17 10.56 -13.36
N PRO A 422 -14.44 10.64 -12.23
CA PRO A 422 -13.18 9.92 -12.03
C PRO A 422 -13.27 8.41 -12.31
N LEU A 423 -14.31 7.74 -11.81
CA LEU A 423 -14.51 6.30 -12.04
C LEU A 423 -14.78 6.01 -13.53
N ALA A 424 -15.61 6.82 -14.18
CA ALA A 424 -15.88 6.69 -15.61
C ALA A 424 -14.60 6.85 -16.45
N LEU A 425 -13.73 7.80 -16.10
CA LEU A 425 -12.44 7.98 -16.76
C LEU A 425 -11.47 6.82 -16.46
N ALA A 426 -11.47 6.27 -15.24
CA ALA A 426 -10.69 5.10 -14.88
C ALA A 426 -11.09 3.84 -15.68
N VAL A 427 -12.37 3.69 -16.01
CA VAL A 427 -12.88 2.65 -16.91
C VAL A 427 -12.38 2.89 -18.33
N LYS A 428 -12.55 4.11 -18.86
CA LYS A 428 -12.19 4.46 -20.24
C LYS A 428 -10.69 4.44 -20.51
N CYS A 429 -9.85 4.69 -19.49
CA CYS A 429 -8.39 4.61 -19.62
C CYS A 429 -7.82 3.22 -19.33
N GLY A 430 -8.68 2.22 -19.03
CA GLY A 430 -8.34 0.81 -18.85
C GLY A 430 -7.95 0.40 -17.42
N LEU A 431 -7.79 1.35 -16.50
CA LEU A 431 -7.29 1.08 -15.14
C LEU A 431 -8.26 0.22 -14.33
N TYR A 432 -9.56 0.56 -14.37
CA TYR A 432 -10.57 -0.17 -13.61
C TYR A 432 -10.64 -1.65 -14.02
N GLY A 433 -10.54 -1.93 -15.32
CA GLY A 433 -10.54 -3.29 -15.84
C GLY A 433 -9.34 -4.11 -15.32
N LEU A 434 -8.15 -3.52 -15.34
CA LEU A 434 -6.96 -4.15 -14.79
C LEU A 434 -7.09 -4.40 -13.28
N GLU A 435 -7.55 -3.42 -12.50
CA GLU A 435 -7.76 -3.59 -11.06
C GLU A 435 -8.81 -4.65 -10.75
N THR A 436 -9.85 -4.78 -11.57
CA THR A 436 -10.89 -5.82 -11.39
C THR A 436 -10.29 -7.21 -11.60
N LEU A 437 -9.41 -7.38 -12.57
CA LEU A 437 -8.71 -8.65 -12.83
C LEU A 437 -7.71 -9.01 -11.72
N LEU A 438 -7.10 -8.00 -11.10
CA LEU A 438 -6.12 -8.20 -10.03
C LEU A 438 -6.77 -8.40 -8.66
N TYR A 439 -7.79 -7.61 -8.32
CA TYR A 439 -8.35 -7.50 -6.98
C TYR A 439 -9.80 -7.96 -6.86
N GLY A 440 -10.53 -8.11 -7.98
CA GLY A 440 -11.97 -8.39 -7.99
C GLY A 440 -12.38 -9.82 -7.62
N GLY A 441 -11.44 -10.66 -7.16
CA GLY A 441 -11.74 -11.99 -6.63
C GLY A 441 -12.28 -13.01 -7.63
N ARG A 442 -12.21 -12.73 -8.94
CA ARG A 442 -12.52 -13.73 -9.97
C ARG A 442 -11.30 -14.63 -10.16
N ASP A 443 -11.46 -15.91 -9.89
CA ASP A 443 -10.54 -16.93 -10.39
C ASP A 443 -10.61 -16.87 -11.93
N LEU A 444 -9.47 -16.55 -12.56
CA LEU A 444 -9.29 -16.61 -14.02
C LEU A 444 -9.12 -18.05 -14.47
#